data_AF-A0A4Z1BXZ3-F1
#
_entry.id   AF-A0A4Z1BXZ3-F1
#
_cell.length_a   1.000
_cell.length_b   1.000
_cell.length_c   1.000
_cell.angle_alpha   90.00
_cell.angle_beta   90.00
_cell.angle_gamma   90.00
#
_symmetry.space_group_name_H-M   'P 1'
#
loop_
_entity.id
_entity.type
_entity.pdbx_description
1 polymer ?
#
loop_
_entity_poly.entity_id
_entity_poly.type
_entity_poly.pdbx_seq_one_letter_code
_entity_poly.pdbx_strand_id
1 'polypeptide(L)'
;MEYKSARKILSENLEQLMKENNITQVELSEAIGVSQSTISNWLKEIKYPRISKIQELANYFNVPKSRITEDKSLQQDTMAAHFDKDGLTEEEIEEVNKFIQWVKNRDK
;
A
#
# COMPACT_ATOMS: atom_id res chain seq x y z
N MET A 1 -16.42 9.48 -7.55
CA MET A 1 -15.32 8.59 -7.13
C MET A 1 -15.91 7.63 -6.11
N GLU A 2 -15.87 6.33 -6.36
CA GLU A 2 -16.43 5.33 -5.43
C GLU A 2 -15.42 5.08 -4.30
N TYR A 3 -15.82 5.32 -3.05
CA TYR A 3 -14.96 5.08 -1.90
C TYR A 3 -14.92 3.57 -1.58
N LYS A 4 -13.73 2.98 -1.62
CA LYS A 4 -13.55 1.58 -1.22
C LYS A 4 -13.59 1.45 0.30
N SER A 5 -14.23 0.37 0.78
CA SER A 5 -14.17 0.03 2.20
C SER A 5 -12.75 -0.41 2.59
N ALA A 6 -12.37 -0.25 3.86
CA ALA A 6 -11.07 -0.73 4.35
C ALA A 6 -10.86 -2.24 4.11
N ARG A 7 -11.93 -3.03 4.17
CA ARG A 7 -11.88 -4.48 3.88
C ARG A 7 -11.60 -4.74 2.40
N LYS A 8 -12.24 -3.99 1.50
CA LYS A 8 -12.00 -4.08 0.06
C LYS A 8 -10.56 -3.71 -0.30
N ILE A 9 -10.06 -2.60 0.24
CA ILE A 9 -8.68 -2.15 0.04
C ILE A 9 -7.69 -3.24 0.49
N LEU A 10 -7.88 -3.77 1.70
CA LEU A 10 -7.00 -4.81 2.24
C LEU A 10 -7.08 -6.10 1.42
N SER A 11 -8.27 -6.51 0.99
CA SER A 11 -8.45 -7.70 0.14
C SER A 11 -7.68 -7.57 -1.17
N GLU A 12 -7.94 -6.49 -1.93
CA GLU A 12 -7.30 -6.25 -3.23
C GLU A 12 -5.78 -6.16 -3.11
N ASN A 13 -5.29 -5.44 -2.10
CA ASN A 13 -3.86 -5.29 -1.85
C ASN A 13 -3.21 -6.63 -1.47
N LEU A 14 -3.87 -7.43 -0.62
CA LEU A 14 -3.36 -8.73 -0.19
C LEU A 14 -3.36 -9.74 -1.35
N GLU A 15 -4.41 -9.79 -2.16
CA GLU A 15 -4.43 -10.59 -3.38
C GLU A 15 -3.30 -10.23 -4.33
N GLN A 16 -3.05 -8.93 -4.50
CA GLN A 16 -1.96 -8.45 -5.35
C GLN A 16 -0.60 -8.91 -4.82
N LEU A 17 -0.33 -8.75 -3.52
CA LEU A 17 0.92 -9.19 -2.90
C LEU A 17 1.12 -10.70 -3.05
N MET A 18 0.06 -11.50 -2.89
CA MET A 18 0.14 -12.94 -3.10
C MET A 18 0.47 -13.31 -4.55
N LYS A 19 -0.13 -12.63 -5.53
CA LYS A 19 0.15 -12.82 -6.96
C LYS A 19 1.59 -12.41 -7.31
N GLU A 20 2.06 -11.27 -6.81
CA GLU A 20 3.42 -10.75 -7.04
C GLU A 20 4.50 -11.69 -6.49
N ASN A 21 4.22 -12.35 -5.35
CA ASN A 21 5.14 -13.30 -4.72
C ASN A 21 4.91 -14.75 -5.16
N ASN A 22 3.93 -15.01 -6.04
CA ASN A 22 3.54 -16.35 -6.50
C ASN A 22 3.28 -17.34 -5.35
N ILE A 23 2.51 -16.91 -4.34
CA ILE A 23 2.15 -17.75 -3.18
C ILE A 23 0.65 -17.99 -3.07
N THR A 24 0.30 -19.10 -2.47
CA THR A 24 -1.07 -19.54 -2.20
C THR A 24 -1.56 -19.08 -0.83
N GLN A 25 -2.88 -19.18 -0.60
CA GLN A 25 -3.47 -18.88 0.72
C GLN A 25 -2.97 -19.83 1.81
N VAL A 26 -2.61 -21.07 1.43
CA VAL A 26 -2.11 -22.08 2.36
C VAL A 26 -0.73 -21.66 2.87
N GLU A 27 0.21 -21.39 1.95
CA GLU A 27 1.57 -20.94 2.29
C GLU A 27 1.55 -19.65 3.13
N LEU A 28 0.70 -18.68 2.74
CA LEU A 28 0.56 -17.46 3.54
C LEU A 28 -0.02 -17.75 4.94
N SER A 29 -0.99 -18.65 5.05
CA SER A 29 -1.58 -18.99 6.35
C SER A 29 -0.57 -19.66 7.30
N GLU A 30 0.29 -20.52 6.75
CA GLU A 30 1.37 -21.18 7.49
C GLU A 30 2.41 -20.17 7.96
N ALA A 31 2.84 -19.27 7.07
CA ALA A 31 3.83 -18.23 7.39
C ALA A 31 3.36 -17.24 8.48
N ILE A 32 2.07 -16.90 8.48
CA ILE A 32 1.46 -15.95 9.43
C ILE A 32 0.96 -16.64 10.70
N GLY A 33 0.98 -17.98 10.73
CA GLY A 33 0.48 -18.77 11.87
C GLY A 33 -1.02 -18.58 12.11
N VAL A 34 -1.82 -18.60 11.04
CA VAL A 34 -3.30 -18.55 11.10
C VAL A 34 -3.91 -19.67 10.25
N SER A 35 -5.22 -19.91 10.37
CA SER A 35 -5.90 -20.85 9.47
C SER A 35 -6.02 -20.30 8.05
N GLN A 36 -6.02 -21.18 7.04
CA GLN A 36 -6.35 -20.80 5.66
C GLN A 36 -7.72 -20.10 5.57
N SER A 37 -8.70 -20.54 6.37
CA SER A 37 -10.02 -19.90 6.45
C SER A 37 -9.96 -18.45 6.96
N THR A 38 -8.97 -18.12 7.79
CA THR A 38 -8.74 -16.75 8.25
C THR A 38 -8.23 -15.87 7.10
N ILE A 39 -7.26 -16.36 6.31
CA ILE A 39 -6.82 -15.67 5.09
C ILE A 39 -7.99 -15.51 4.12
N SER A 40 -8.75 -16.58 3.86
CA SER A 40 -9.92 -16.51 2.98
C SER A 40 -10.96 -15.49 3.46
N ASN A 41 -11.18 -15.35 4.77
CA ASN A 41 -12.11 -14.36 5.30
C ASN A 41 -11.61 -12.92 5.08
N TRP A 42 -10.30 -12.68 5.07
CA TRP A 42 -9.73 -11.37 4.75
C TRP A 42 -9.88 -11.05 3.26
N LEU A 43 -9.60 -12.01 2.39
CA LEU A 43 -9.73 -11.86 0.93
C LEU A 43 -11.19 -11.73 0.48
N LYS A 44 -12.13 -12.41 1.14
CA LYS A 44 -13.57 -12.30 0.85
C LYS A 44 -14.24 -11.10 1.53
N GLU A 45 -13.46 -10.19 2.10
CA GLU A 45 -13.95 -9.01 2.82
C GLU A 45 -14.92 -9.35 3.98
N ILE A 46 -14.85 -10.55 4.56
CA ILE A 46 -15.75 -10.98 5.65
C ILE A 46 -15.26 -10.41 6.98
N LYS A 47 -13.95 -10.47 7.22
CA LYS A 47 -13.29 -9.97 8.44
C LYS A 47 -12.12 -9.08 8.09
N TYR A 48 -11.74 -8.23 9.04
CA TYR A 48 -10.54 -7.42 8.95
C TYR A 48 -9.48 -7.94 9.94
N PRO A 49 -8.20 -8.08 9.52
CA PRO A 49 -7.14 -8.52 10.42
C PRO A 49 -6.90 -7.52 11.55
N ARG A 50 -6.50 -8.04 12.73
CA ARG A 50 -6.03 -7.17 13.82
C ARG A 50 -4.70 -6.54 13.47
N ILE A 51 -4.36 -5.43 14.14
CA ILE A 51 -3.13 -4.68 13.89
C ILE A 51 -1.85 -5.54 13.98
N SER A 52 -1.80 -6.51 14.90
CA SER A 52 -0.68 -7.45 15.00
C SER A 52 -0.52 -8.29 13.73
N LYS A 53 -1.64 -8.79 13.18
CA LYS A 53 -1.63 -9.56 11.93
C LYS A 53 -1.32 -8.71 10.70
N ILE A 54 -1.72 -7.43 10.70
CA ILE A 54 -1.27 -6.49 9.66
C ILE A 54 0.25 -6.30 9.72
N GLN A 55 0.83 -6.18 10.91
CA GLN A 55 2.28 -6.07 11.07
C GLN A 55 3.01 -7.34 10.61
N GLU A 56 2.48 -8.53 10.94
CA GLU A 56 3.05 -9.80 10.48
C GLU A 56 3.00 -9.93 8.95
N LEU A 57 1.87 -9.57 8.31
CA LEU A 57 1.75 -9.54 6.86
C LEU A 57 2.75 -8.56 6.24
N ALA A 58 2.87 -7.36 6.80
CA ALA A 58 3.80 -6.33 6.34
C ALA A 58 5.26 -6.83 6.41
N ASN A 59 5.63 -7.48 7.52
CA ASN A 59 6.95 -8.07 7.68
C ASN A 59 7.20 -9.20 6.69
N TYR A 60 6.23 -10.12 6.52
CA TYR A 60 6.35 -11.25 5.62
C TYR A 60 6.56 -10.82 4.16
N PHE A 61 5.80 -9.83 3.69
CA PHE A 61 5.94 -9.30 2.33
C PHE A 61 7.05 -8.25 2.20
N ASN A 62 7.69 -7.86 3.30
CA ASN A 62 8.68 -6.78 3.37
C ASN A 62 8.16 -5.45 2.77
N VAL A 63 6.98 -5.02 3.20
CA VAL A 63 6.32 -3.78 2.75
C VAL A 63 5.81 -2.97 3.94
N PRO A 64 5.64 -1.63 3.82
CA PRO A 64 4.99 -0.86 4.86
C PRO A 64 3.51 -1.27 5.03
N LYS A 65 2.95 -1.10 6.23
CA LYS A 65 1.53 -1.41 6.51
C LYS A 65 0.56 -0.70 5.56
N SER A 66 0.89 0.54 5.17
CA SER A 66 0.12 1.33 4.20
C SER A 66 -0.06 0.61 2.86
N ARG A 67 0.93 -0.18 2.41
CA ARG A 67 0.83 -1.00 1.19
C ARG A 67 -0.31 -2.02 1.24
N ILE A 68 -0.73 -2.40 2.44
CA ILE A 68 -1.82 -3.33 2.72
C ILE A 68 -3.11 -2.55 2.99
N THR A 69 -3.05 -1.46 3.76
CA THR A 69 -4.24 -0.81 4.33
C THR A 69 -4.77 0.40 3.56
N GLU A 70 -3.98 1.01 2.67
CA GLU A 70 -4.33 2.24 1.97
C GLU A 70 -4.70 2.01 0.51
N ASP A 71 -5.59 2.86 -0.01
CA ASP A 71 -5.99 2.85 -1.40
C ASP A 71 -4.96 3.58 -2.26
N LYS A 72 -4.28 2.84 -3.15
CA LYS A 72 -3.30 3.38 -4.07
C LYS A 72 -3.88 4.41 -5.04
N SER A 73 -5.19 4.36 -5.33
CA SER A 73 -5.83 5.32 -6.25
C SER A 73 -5.86 6.75 -5.71
N LEU A 74 -5.66 6.94 -4.41
CA LEU A 74 -5.58 8.26 -3.76
C LEU A 74 -4.15 8.83 -3.75
N GLN A 75 -3.12 8.06 -4.15
CA GLN A 75 -1.71 8.51 -4.13
C GLN A 75 -1.30 9.42 -5.30
N GLN A 76 -2.17 9.66 -6.28
CA GLN A 76 -1.83 10.57 -7.39
C GLN A 76 -1.60 12.03 -6.95
N ASP A 77 -2.07 12.43 -5.77
CA ASP A 77 -1.88 13.79 -5.26
C ASP A 77 -0.58 14.02 -4.46
N THR A 78 0.13 12.95 -4.06
CA THR A 78 1.26 13.05 -3.11
C THR A 78 2.62 12.58 -3.64
N MET A 79 2.73 12.24 -4.93
CA MET A 79 4.01 11.89 -5.57
C MET A 79 5.09 12.98 -5.46
N ALA A 80 4.72 14.23 -5.15
CA ALA A 80 5.65 15.33 -4.90
C ALA A 80 6.36 15.27 -3.53
N ALA A 81 5.85 14.52 -2.55
CA ALA A 81 6.30 14.60 -1.15
C ALA A 81 7.29 13.50 -0.71
N HIS A 82 7.52 12.48 -1.54
CA HIS A 82 8.46 11.37 -1.28
C HIS A 82 9.71 11.43 -2.18
N PHE A 83 10.14 12.62 -2.60
CA PHE A 83 11.57 12.77 -2.86
C PHE A 83 12.23 12.70 -1.49
N ASP A 84 13.01 11.64 -1.24
CA ASP A 84 13.93 11.61 -0.11
C ASP A 84 14.77 12.90 -0.21
N LYS A 85 14.46 13.89 0.64
CA LYS A 85 15.20 15.16 0.70
C LYS A 85 16.58 14.98 1.34
N ASP A 86 16.93 13.76 1.72
CA ASP A 86 18.24 13.39 2.24
C ASP A 86 19.28 13.57 1.11
N GLY A 87 19.95 14.72 1.14
CA GLY A 87 21.04 15.06 0.23
C GLY A 87 20.76 16.23 -0.72
N LEU A 88 19.59 16.87 -0.66
CA LEU A 88 19.29 18.06 -1.47
C LEU A 88 19.39 19.35 -0.64
N THR A 89 19.97 20.37 -1.25
CA THR A 89 20.05 21.73 -0.71
C THR A 89 18.68 22.44 -0.81
N GLU A 90 18.52 23.51 -0.05
CA GLU A 90 17.28 24.32 -0.07
C GLU A 90 16.98 24.87 -1.47
N GLU A 91 18.01 25.21 -2.24
CA GLU A 91 17.88 25.71 -3.62
C GLU A 91 17.36 24.61 -4.56
N GLU A 92 17.90 23.40 -4.48
CA GLU A 92 17.45 22.25 -5.28
C GLU A 92 15.99 21.87 -4.95
N ILE A 93 15.60 21.97 -3.67
CA ILE A 93 14.21 21.77 -3.24
C ILE A 93 13.29 22.83 -3.87
N GLU A 94 13.74 24.08 -3.96
CA GLU A 94 12.97 25.16 -4.59
C GLU A 94 12.81 24.94 -6.10
N GLU A 95 13.85 24.46 -6.79
CA GLU A 95 13.79 24.12 -8.22
C GLU A 95 12.80 22.99 -8.50
N VAL A 96 12.84 21.91 -7.71
CA VAL A 96 11.89 20.80 -7.82
C VAL A 96 10.45 21.28 -7.62
N ASN A 97 10.21 22.15 -6.63
CA ASN A 97 8.89 22.73 -6.40
C ASN A 97 8.42 23.60 -7.57
N LYS A 98 9.30 24.43 -8.14
CA LYS A 98 9.00 25.24 -9.34
C LYS A 98 8.66 24.37 -10.54
N PHE A 99 9.39 23.29 -10.76
CA PHE A 99 9.13 22.34 -11.85
C PHE A 99 7.76 21.66 -11.69
N ILE A 100 7.43 21.19 -10.48
CA ILE A 100 6.13 20.58 -10.19
C ILE A 100 4.98 21.56 -10.42
N GLN A 101 5.13 22.82 -9.99
CA GLN A 101 4.14 23.87 -10.23
C GLN A 101 3.98 24.16 -11.73
N TRP A 102 5.07 24.18 -12.49
CA TRP A 102 5.02 24.35 -13.94
C TRP A 102 4.26 23.21 -14.63
N VAL A 103 4.56 21.94 -14.31
CA VAL A 103 3.87 20.78 -14.90
C VAL A 103 2.36 20.84 -14.60
N LYS A 104 1.97 21.14 -13.35
CA LYS A 104 0.57 21.25 -12.94
C LYS A 104 -0.23 22.31 -13.69
N ASN A 105 0.43 23.37 -14.12
CA ASN A 105 -0.19 24.47 -14.87
C ASN A 105 -0.09 24.31 -16.38
N ARG A 106 0.75 23.40 -16.89
CA ARG A 106 0.87 23.11 -18.33
C ARG A 106 -0.30 22.28 -18.84
N ASP A 107 -0.76 21.33 -18.03
CA ASP A 107 -1.79 20.37 -18.42
C ASP A 107 -3.21 20.79 -17.94
N LYS A 108 -3.37 22.05 -17.52
CA LYS A 108 -4.64 22.75 -17.24
C LYS A 108 -4.89 23.83 -18.29
#